data_AF-A0A2D6D6H0-F1
#
_entry.id   AF-A0A2D6D6H0-F1
#
_cell.length_a   1.000
_cell.length_b   1.000
_cell.length_c   1.000
_cell.angle_alpha   90.00
_cell.angle_beta   90.00
_cell.angle_gamma   90.00
#
_symmetry.space_group_name_H-M   'P 1'
#
loop_
_entity.id
_entity.type
_entity.pdbx_description
1 polymer ?
#
loop_
_entity_poly.entity_id
_entity_poly.type
_entity_poly.pdbx_seq_one_letter_code
_entity_poly.pdbx_strand_id
1 'polypeptide(L)' 'MDQKTFNTSAVIIFVIAGGLHLIRSIAGWELILNGVIIPVWFSLILFALAVFIIYTAITLNKKG' A
#
# COMPACT_ATOMS: atom_id res chain seq x y z
N MET A 1 3.10 -4.59 21.69
CA MET A 1 1.99 -3.88 21.04
C MET A 1 0.83 -4.86 20.92
N ASP A 2 -0.39 -4.47 21.29
CA ASP A 2 -1.56 -5.34 21.10
C ASP A 2 -1.93 -5.46 19.60
N GLN A 3 -2.72 -6.49 19.27
CA GLN A 3 -3.09 -6.79 17.88
C GLN A 3 -3.87 -5.65 17.22
N LYS A 4 -4.70 -4.94 17.99
CA LYS A 4 -5.53 -3.83 17.49
C LYS A 4 -4.66 -2.66 17.07
N THR A 5 -3.67 -2.32 17.89
CA THR A 5 -2.71 -1.25 17.63
C THR A 5 -1.84 -1.63 16.43
N PHE A 6 -1.37 -2.89 16.36
CA PHE A 6 -0.64 -3.39 15.19
C PHE A 6 -1.44 -3.24 13.89
N ASN A 7 -2.68 -3.74 13.87
CA ASN A 7 -3.56 -3.66 12.70
C ASN A 7 -3.84 -2.21 12.31
N THR A 8 -4.03 -1.32 13.29
CA THR A 8 -4.26 0.12 13.04
C THR A 8 -3.02 0.77 12.41
N SER A 9 -1.83 0.49 12.94
CA SER A 9 -0.58 0.98 12.36
C SER A 9 -0.38 0.46 10.94
N ALA A 10 -0.66 -0.83 10.69
CA ALA A 10 -0.59 -1.42 9.36
C ALA A 10 -1.53 -0.71 8.37
N VAL A 11 -2.79 -0.48 8.75
CA VAL A 11 -3.75 0.26 7.92
C VAL A 11 -3.22 1.64 7.55
N ILE A 12 -2.71 2.41 8.52
CA ILE A 12 -2.18 3.76 8.29
C ILE A 12 -1.03 3.71 7.27
N ILE A 13 -0.05 2.84 7.50
CA ILE A 13 1.12 2.71 6.63
C ILE A 13 0.72 2.32 5.21
N PHE A 14 -0.15 1.32 5.06
CA PHE A 14 -0.55 0.84 3.74
C PHE A 14 -1.50 1.80 3.01
N VAL A 15 -2.28 2.62 3.73
CA VAL A 15 -3.06 3.71 3.10
C VAL A 15 -2.11 4.73 2.48
N ILE A 16 -1.07 5.14 3.21
CA ILE A 16 -0.07 6.09 2.70
C ILE A 16 0.68 5.47 1.51
N ALA A 17 1.21 4.26 1.66
CA ALA A 17 1.97 3.59 0.60
C ALA A 17 1.11 3.34 -0.65
N GLY A 18 -0.11 2.81 -0.48
CA GLY A 18 -1.06 2.62 -1.57
C GLY A 18 -1.42 3.93 -2.25
N GLY A 19 -1.70 4.98 -1.48
CA GLY A 19 -1.95 6.33 -2.00
C GLY A 19 -0.80 6.86 -2.85
N LEU A 20 0.44 6.70 -2.39
CA LEU A 20 1.63 7.09 -3.16
C LEU A 20 1.77 6.30 -4.48
N HIS A 21 1.49 5.00 -4.46
CA HIS A 21 1.48 4.19 -5.69
C HIS A 21 0.37 4.60 -6.67
N LEU A 22 -0.80 4.96 -6.16
CA LEU A 22 -1.90 5.46 -6.99
C LEU A 22 -1.54 6.82 -7.60
N ILE A 23 -1.02 7.75 -6.80
CA ILE A 23 -0.55 9.06 -7.27
C ILE A 23 0.53 8.88 -8.33
N ARG A 24 1.52 8.02 -8.07
CA ARG A 24 2.57 7.66 -9.05
C ARG A 24 1.97 7.18 -10.37
N SER A 25 0.93 6.36 -10.30
CA SER A 25 0.28 5.79 -11.50
C SER A 25 -0.44 6.85 -12.33
N ILE A 26 -1.03 7.86 -11.70
CA ILE A 26 -1.76 8.93 -12.37
C ILE A 26 -0.80 10.02 -12.87
N ALA A 27 0.18 10.41 -12.06
CA ALA A 27 1.13 11.46 -12.37
C ALA A 27 2.22 11.02 -13.35
N GLY A 28 2.32 9.72 -13.66
CA GLY A 28 3.36 9.19 -14.55
C GLY A 28 4.78 9.37 -14.01
N TRP A 29 4.94 9.52 -12.68
CA TRP A 29 6.26 9.71 -12.07
C TRP A 29 7.18 8.55 -12.48
N GLU A 30 8.37 8.82 -12.99
CA GLU A 30 9.38 7.79 -13.24
C GLU A 30 10.07 7.36 -11.93
N LEU A 31 10.25 6.05 -11.76
CA LEU A 31 11.03 5.49 -10.65
C LEU A 31 12.21 4.77 -11.26
N ILE A 32 13.40 5.23 -10.92
CA ILE A 32 14.65 4.64 -11.36
C ILE A 32 15.28 3.99 -10.13
N LEU A 33 15.44 2.67 -10.15
CA LEU A 33 16.10 1.90 -9.10
C LEU A 33 17.32 1.22 -9.69
N ASN A 34 18.51 1.51 -9.17
CA ASN A 34 19.77 0.95 -9.65
C ASN A 34 19.96 1.09 -11.17
N GLY A 35 19.54 2.22 -11.74
CA GLY A 35 19.62 2.50 -13.19
C GLY A 35 18.52 1.86 -14.04
N VAL A 36 17.58 1.11 -13.45
CA VAL A 36 16.45 0.49 -14.16
C VAL A 36 15.18 1.32 -13.96
N ILE A 37 14.49 1.66 -15.05
CA ILE A 37 13.17 2.29 -15.01
C ILE A 37 12.15 1.23 -14.59
N ILE A 38 11.47 1.46 -13.48
CA ILE A 38 10.39 0.60 -13.01
C ILE A 38 9.09 1.01 -13.71
N PRO A 39 8.49 0.11 -14.51
CA PRO A 39 7.25 0.40 -15.22
C PRO A 39 6.11 0.79 -14.28
N VAL A 40 5.24 1.70 -14.74
CA VAL A 40 4.10 2.21 -13.94
C VAL A 40 3.13 1.10 -13.52
N TRP A 41 2.98 0.03 -14.31
CA TRP A 41 2.07 -1.08 -13.97
C TRP A 41 2.45 -1.80 -12.66
N PHE A 42 3.71 -1.75 -12.23
CA PHE A 42 4.11 -2.26 -10.90
C PHE A 42 3.41 -1.51 -9.76
N SER A 43 3.20 -0.20 -9.92
CA SER A 43 2.50 0.62 -8.93
C SER A 43 1.04 0.18 -8.77
N LEU A 44 0.39 -0.27 -9.85
CA LEU A 44 -0.99 -0.77 -9.78
C LEU A 44 -1.07 -2.08 -8.98
N ILE A 45 -0.07 -2.96 -9.12
CA ILE A 45 0.02 -4.20 -8.33
C ILE A 45 0.24 -3.88 -6.86
N LEU A 46 1.16 -2.96 -6.55
CA LEU A 46 1.44 -2.56 -5.17
C LEU A 46 0.25 -1.84 -4.53
N PHE A 47 -0.49 -1.05 -5.31
CA PHE A 47 -1.75 -0.47 -4.86
C PHE A 47 -2.80 -1.55 -4.53
N ALA A 48 -2.99 -2.53 -5.41
CA ALA A 48 -3.93 -3.63 -5.18
C ALA A 48 -3.55 -4.46 -3.93
N LEU A 49 -2.26 -4.72 -3.74
CA LEU A 49 -1.75 -5.40 -2.55
C LEU A 49 -1.99 -4.59 -1.27
N ALA A 50 -1.74 -3.28 -1.31
CA ALA A 50 -2.02 -2.39 -0.18
C ALA A 50 -3.51 -2.42 0.20
N VAL A 51 -4.41 -2.33 -0.79
CA VAL A 51 -5.87 -2.43 -0.59
C VAL A 51 -6.24 -3.76 0.06
N PHE A 52 -5.68 -4.87 -0.42
CA PHE A 52 -5.94 -6.20 0.16
C PHE A 52 -5.49 -6.29 1.63
N ILE A 53 -4.31 -5.78 1.95
CA ILE A 53 -3.78 -5.80 3.32
C ILE A 53 -4.64 -4.93 4.23
N ILE A 54 -5.01 -3.72 3.79
CA ILE A 54 -5.90 -2.82 4.54
C ILE A 54 -7.24 -3.51 4.83
N TYR A 55 -7.85 -4.11 3.81
CA TYR A 55 -9.13 -4.82 3.96
C TYR A 55 -9.03 -5.96 4.98
N THR A 56 -7.93 -6.73 4.92
CA THR A 56 -7.69 -7.84 5.85
C THR A 56 -7.50 -7.33 7.28
N ALA A 57 -6.68 -6.30 7.48
CA ALA A 57 -6.42 -5.72 8.80
C ALA A 57 -7.69 -5.14 9.45
N ILE A 58 -8.53 -4.46 8.66
CA ILE A 58 -9.84 -3.95 9.11
C ILE A 58 -10.76 -5.12 9.50
N THR A 59 -10.79 -6.18 8.69
CA THR A 59 -11.64 -7.35 8.96
C THR A 59 -11.21 -8.09 10.23
N LEU A 60 -9.91 -8.23 10.46
CA LEU A 60 -9.37 -8.82 11.68
C LEU A 60 -9.69 -7.97 12.92
N ASN A 61 -9.61 -6.65 12.81
CA ASN A 61 -9.99 -5.73 13.90
C ASN A 61 -11.47 -5.79 14.28
N LYS A 62 -12.37 -6.19 13.37
CA LYS A 62 -13.81 -6.35 13.67
C LYS A 62 -14.14 -7.66 14.38
N LYS A 63 -13.25 -8.66 14.31
CA LYS A 63 -13.45 -10.00 14.87
C LYS A 63 -12.80 -10.19 16.24
N GLY A 64 -11.92 -9.26 16.66
CA GLY A 64 -11.23 -9.27 17.94
C GLY A 64 -11.79 -8.27 18.93
#